data_AF-A0A7C4DWT5-F1
#
_entry.id   AF-A0A7C4DWT5-F1
#
_cell.length_a   1.000
_cell.length_b   1.000
_cell.length_c   1.000
_cell.angle_alpha   90.00
_cell.angle_beta   90.00
_cell.angle_gamma   90.00
#
_symmetry.space_group_name_H-M   'P 1'
#
loop_
_entity.id
_entity.type
_entity.pdbx_description
1 polymer ?
#
loop_
_entity_poly.entity_id
_entity_poly.type
_entity_poly.pdbx_seq_one_letter_code
_entity_poly.pdbx_strand_id
1 'polypeptide(L)'
;MVFSRENLELKNKYMLKLDEYSNLERSYSSLQDIYKQLKEENEKLVKLNENLTLRTSEAEARFQRLINSYNEVLKANKDLAQVLEFIANKLIVPCNYTVVGGSPCINYSFTLMGFYEFLEKYIYAYDEEMVKYVYNITGGWDGTEEDFQSDLYRIYEAWRNDFSYVSPSPAQENLTFIMVGTWWYSQTEVGDHFLKEVRHYGITNSTVWSAQVSFQRKAGTCWDYATVLVTLYYVYYDIVGRNLPTGYLSIGFMDKGGHHGCVIIKEHGDRVAIIDWDVITREGNKIIFLPFEEAKKLHEEYWSSAISYDGIFMRTATSPYLIKNFSSNEEFYNWLIQEFN
;
A
#
# COMPACT_ATOMS: atom_id res chain seq x y z
N MET A 1 51.61 28.48 107.15
CA MET A 1 52.46 28.03 106.03
C MET A 1 52.52 29.15 105.02
N VAL A 2 53.64 29.88 104.96
CA VAL A 2 53.89 30.90 103.94
C VAL A 2 54.52 30.17 102.76
N PHE A 3 53.81 30.05 101.64
CA PHE A 3 54.41 29.54 100.41
C PHE A 3 55.48 30.54 99.94
N SER A 4 56.69 30.07 99.63
CA SER A 4 57.70 30.91 98.99
C SER A 4 57.17 31.45 97.66
N ARG A 5 57.60 32.65 97.27
CA ARG A 5 57.23 33.30 96.00
C ARG A 5 57.41 32.37 94.80
N GLU A 6 58.47 31.55 94.83
CA GLU A 6 58.77 30.53 93.82
C GLU A 6 57.69 29.45 93.71
N ASN A 7 57.11 28.99 94.82
CA ASN A 7 56.04 28.00 94.81
C ASN A 7 54.73 28.53 94.20
N LEU A 8 54.43 29.82 94.41
CA LEU A 8 53.28 30.49 93.78
C LEU A 8 53.48 30.66 92.27
N GLU A 9 54.69 31.03 91.84
CA GLU A 9 55.05 31.13 90.42
C GLU A 9 54.99 29.75 89.73
N LEU A 10 55.45 28.69 90.39
CA LEU A 10 55.36 27.32 89.87
C LEU A 10 53.91 26.85 89.73
N LYS A 11 53.07 27.13 90.73
CA LYS A 11 51.64 26.79 90.71
C LYS A 11 50.91 27.52 89.57
N ASN A 12 51.18 28.80 89.36
CA ASN A 12 50.59 29.55 88.25
C ASN A 12 51.03 29.03 86.89
N LYS A 13 52.32 28.67 86.73
CA LYS A 13 52.81 28.00 85.51
C LYS A 13 52.15 26.64 85.28
N TYR A 14 51.92 25.87 86.35
CA TYR A 14 51.21 24.58 86.26
C TYR A 14 49.76 24.76 85.84
N MET A 15 49.03 25.71 86.44
CA MET A 15 47.64 26.02 86.07
C MET A 15 47.52 26.49 84.62
N LEU A 16 48.43 27.34 84.14
CA LEU A 16 48.47 27.76 82.74
C LEU A 16 48.69 26.58 81.79
N LYS A 17 49.62 25.68 82.12
CA LYS A 17 49.83 24.45 81.33
C LYS A 17 48.63 23.52 81.35
N LEU A 18 47.91 23.44 82.47
CA LEU A 18 46.70 22.64 82.59
C LEU A 18 45.60 23.20 81.66
N ASP A 19 45.41 24.52 81.65
CA ASP A 19 44.47 25.19 80.75
C ASP A 19 44.85 25.03 79.27
N GLU A 20 46.16 25.15 78.94
CA GLU A 20 46.68 24.86 77.60
C GLU A 20 46.40 23.42 77.18
N TYR A 21 46.61 22.45 78.08
CA TYR A 21 46.33 21.05 77.82
C TYR A 21 44.83 20.80 77.58
N SER A 22 43.95 21.37 78.41
CA SER A 22 42.51 21.26 78.24
C SER A 22 41.99 21.97 76.97
N ASN A 23 42.67 23.02 76.50
CA ASN A 23 42.37 23.66 75.21
C ASN A 23 42.84 22.81 74.03
N LEU A 24 44.00 22.17 74.14
CA LEU A 24 44.53 21.25 73.13
C LEU A 24 43.64 20.02 73.01
N GLU A 25 43.19 19.45 74.12
CA GLU A 25 42.27 18.31 74.16
C GLU A 25 40.95 18.64 73.45
N ARG A 26 40.34 19.79 73.76
CA ARG A 26 39.14 20.28 73.07
C ARG A 26 39.36 20.49 71.56
N SER A 27 40.51 21.06 71.19
CA SER A 27 40.87 21.27 69.79
C SER A 27 41.05 19.94 69.05
N TYR A 28 41.65 18.95 69.71
CA TYR A 28 41.84 17.61 69.17
C TYR A 28 40.51 16.87 68.98
N SER A 29 39.59 16.93 69.95
CA SER A 29 38.25 16.37 69.81
C SER A 29 37.48 17.01 68.64
N SER A 30 37.53 18.35 68.51
CA SER A 30 36.90 19.05 67.38
C SER A 30 37.51 18.63 66.04
N LEU A 31 38.83 18.44 65.97
CA LEU A 31 39.50 17.96 64.76
C LEU A 31 39.07 16.52 64.40
N GLN A 32 38.88 15.65 65.39
CA GLN A 32 38.38 14.29 65.17
C GLN A 32 36.94 14.30 64.61
N ASP A 33 36.07 15.17 65.11
CA ASP A 33 34.70 15.31 64.61
C ASP A 33 34.69 15.82 63.16
N ILE A 34 35.51 16.82 62.85
CA ILE A 34 35.67 17.34 61.47
C ILE A 34 36.20 16.23 60.56
N TYR A 35 37.20 15.47 61.00
CA TYR A 35 37.75 14.36 60.21
C TYR A 35 36.69 13.29 59.93
N LYS A 36 35.84 12.97 60.91
CA LYS A 36 34.74 12.03 60.73
C LYS A 36 33.72 12.53 59.70
N GLN A 37 33.32 13.80 59.78
CA GLN A 37 32.41 14.42 58.82
C GLN A 37 32.99 14.40 57.40
N LEU A 38 34.25 14.81 57.23
CA LEU A 38 34.95 14.77 55.94
C LEU A 38 35.04 13.35 55.37
N LYS A 39 35.25 12.36 56.23
CA LYS A 39 35.27 10.94 55.81
C LYS A 39 33.90 10.50 55.28
N GLU A 40 32.83 10.83 55.99
CA GLU A 40 31.45 10.50 55.57
C GLU A 40 31.07 11.22 54.26
N GLU A 41 31.47 12.48 54.09
CA GLU A 41 31.27 13.24 52.85
C GLU A 41 32.06 12.64 51.68
N ASN A 42 33.31 12.24 51.91
CA ASN A 42 34.13 11.59 50.89
C ASN A 42 33.53 10.25 50.46
N GLU A 43 33.00 9.44 51.38
CA GLU A 43 32.31 8.20 51.04
C GLU A 43 31.05 8.45 50.19
N LYS A 44 30.30 9.54 50.45
CA LYS A 44 29.17 9.95 49.61
C LYS A 44 29.61 10.38 48.22
N LEU A 45 30.70 11.15 48.10
CA LEU A 45 31.26 11.59 46.83
C LEU A 45 31.77 10.41 45.99
N VAL A 46 32.42 9.43 46.62
CA VAL A 46 32.87 8.19 45.94
C VAL A 46 31.68 7.45 45.34
N LYS A 47 30.62 7.22 46.12
CA LYS A 47 29.40 6.55 45.63
C LYS A 47 28.71 7.33 44.50
N LEU A 48 28.68 8.66 44.60
CA LEU A 48 28.13 9.50 43.53
C LEU A 48 28.96 9.38 42.25
N ASN A 49 30.29 9.37 42.37
CA ASN A 49 31.20 9.24 41.25
C ASN A 49 31.09 7.87 40.57
N GLU A 50 30.95 6.78 41.34
CA GLU A 50 30.69 5.44 40.81
C GLU A 50 29.37 5.39 40.01
N ASN A 51 28.30 5.99 40.53
CA ASN A 51 27.00 6.06 39.84
C ASN A 51 27.08 6.89 38.56
N LEU A 52 27.75 8.05 38.60
CA LEU A 52 27.97 8.89 37.42
C LEU A 52 28.80 8.17 36.36
N THR A 53 29.82 7.42 36.76
CA THR A 53 30.64 6.61 35.85
C THR A 53 29.79 5.54 35.15
N LEU A 54 28.94 4.83 35.90
CA LEU A 54 28.02 3.84 35.33
C LEU A 54 27.05 4.48 34.35
N ARG A 55 26.39 5.59 34.73
CA ARG A 55 25.45 6.31 33.87
C ARG A 55 26.10 6.85 32.61
N THR A 56 27.36 7.30 32.69
CA THR A 56 28.12 7.79 31.54
C THR A 56 28.40 6.65 30.57
N SER A 57 28.84 5.49 31.07
CA SER A 57 29.05 4.28 30.26
C SER A 57 27.75 3.81 29.58
N GLU A 58 26.62 3.83 30.30
CA GLU A 58 25.31 3.50 29.72
C GLU A 58 24.88 4.51 28.64
N ALA A 59 25.14 5.80 28.84
CA ALA A 59 24.83 6.84 27.88
C ALA A 59 25.71 6.71 26.63
N GLU A 60 27.02 6.48 26.78
CA GLU A 60 27.95 6.22 25.67
C GLU A 60 27.50 5.01 24.84
N ALA A 61 27.09 3.91 25.49
CA ALA A 61 26.56 2.75 24.80
C ALA A 61 25.26 3.06 24.02
N ARG A 62 24.37 3.89 24.57
CA ARG A 62 23.16 4.36 23.86
C ARG A 62 23.50 5.23 22.66
N PHE A 63 24.44 6.18 22.82
CA PHE A 63 24.90 7.02 21.72
C PHE A 63 25.56 6.20 20.61
N GLN A 64 26.35 5.19 20.95
CA GLN A 64 26.98 4.32 19.96
C GLN A 64 25.93 3.52 19.17
N ARG A 65 24.90 2.99 19.83
CA ARG A 65 23.77 2.31 19.15
C ARG A 65 23.04 3.27 18.21
N LEU A 66 22.78 4.50 18.66
CA LEU A 66 22.13 5.51 17.84
C LEU A 66 22.96 5.86 16.60
N ILE A 67 24.27 6.07 16.75
CA ILE A 67 25.20 6.33 15.64
C ILE A 67 25.16 5.16 14.63
N ASN A 68 25.18 3.92 15.10
CA ASN A 68 25.11 2.75 14.23
C ASN A 68 23.78 2.72 13.46
N SER A 69 22.65 2.99 14.12
CA SER A 69 21.33 3.07 13.48
C SER A 69 21.28 4.14 12.39
N TYR A 70 21.84 5.33 12.62
CA TYR A 70 21.92 6.38 11.59
C TYR A 70 22.82 6.00 10.42
N ASN A 71 23.91 5.27 10.66
CA ASN A 71 24.75 4.77 9.58
C ASN A 71 24.02 3.73 8.70
N GLU A 72 23.14 2.91 9.28
CA GLU A 72 22.28 2.01 8.49
C GLU A 72 21.31 2.77 7.59
N VAL A 73 20.66 3.83 8.10
CA VAL A 73 19.79 4.71 7.31
C VAL A 73 20.57 5.36 6.17
N LEU A 74 21.77 5.88 6.45
CA LEU A 74 22.61 6.52 5.43
C LEU A 74 23.00 5.54 4.33
N LYS A 75 23.30 4.28 4.67
CA LYS A 75 23.60 3.24 3.70
C LYS A 75 22.38 2.91 2.84
N ALA A 76 21.22 2.70 3.46
CA ALA A 76 19.97 2.44 2.75
C ALA A 76 19.63 3.57 1.75
N ASN A 77 19.84 4.83 2.15
CA ASN A 77 19.65 5.99 1.26
C ASN A 77 20.61 5.98 0.07
N LYS A 78 21.88 5.58 0.26
CA LYS A 78 22.84 5.46 -0.84
C LYS A 78 22.45 4.33 -1.80
N ASP A 79 22.04 3.18 -1.26
CA ASP A 79 21.63 2.03 -2.05
C ASP A 79 20.36 2.38 -2.87
N LEU A 80 19.40 3.08 -2.26
CA LEU A 80 18.20 3.59 -2.95
C LEU A 80 18.56 4.59 -4.05
N ALA A 81 19.47 5.54 -3.78
CA ALA A 81 19.92 6.51 -4.77
C ALA A 81 20.57 5.82 -5.99
N GLN A 82 21.37 4.76 -5.77
CA GLN A 82 21.96 3.98 -6.87
C GLN A 82 20.91 3.23 -7.68
N VAL A 83 19.89 2.65 -7.03
CA VAL A 83 18.77 2.00 -7.73
C VAL A 83 18.01 3.02 -8.57
N LEU A 84 17.72 4.20 -8.02
CA LEU A 84 17.06 5.29 -8.74
C LEU A 84 17.90 5.82 -9.91
N GLU A 85 19.22 5.94 -9.74
CA GLU A 85 20.15 6.35 -10.81
C GLU A 85 20.24 5.28 -11.91
N PHE A 86 20.31 3.99 -11.56
CA PHE A 86 20.25 2.90 -12.53
C PHE A 86 18.94 2.91 -13.31
N ILE A 87 17.81 3.08 -12.61
CA ILE A 87 16.48 3.23 -13.19
C ILE A 87 16.46 4.41 -14.17
N ALA A 88 16.89 5.60 -13.74
CA ALA A 88 16.92 6.80 -14.56
C ALA A 88 17.78 6.60 -15.82
N ASN A 89 18.98 6.03 -15.67
CA ASN A 89 19.89 5.76 -16.79
C ASN A 89 19.32 4.73 -17.78
N LYS A 90 18.54 3.74 -17.31
CA LYS A 90 17.90 2.74 -18.18
C LYS A 90 16.61 3.25 -18.84
N LEU A 91 15.92 4.22 -18.25
CA LEU A 91 14.75 4.88 -18.81
C LEU A 91 15.06 5.99 -19.82
N ILE A 92 16.29 6.51 -19.84
CA ILE A 92 16.75 7.49 -20.84
C ILE A 92 17.06 6.81 -22.20
N VAL A 93 17.30 5.49 -22.22
CA VAL A 93 17.69 4.77 -23.45
C VAL A 93 16.52 4.49 -24.43
N PRO A 94 15.25 4.27 -24.01
CA PRO A 94 14.14 4.13 -24.95
C PRO A 94 13.69 5.45 -25.60
N CYS A 95 13.98 6.62 -25.00
CA CYS A 95 13.61 7.91 -25.61
C CYS A 95 14.42 8.25 -26.88
N ASN A 96 15.54 7.56 -27.13
CA ASN A 96 16.36 7.76 -28.32
C ASN A 96 16.08 6.74 -29.44
N TYR A 97 15.21 5.75 -29.24
CA TYR A 97 14.72 4.92 -30.34
C TYR A 97 13.53 5.60 -31.01
N THR A 98 13.87 6.52 -31.91
CA THR A 98 13.12 6.88 -33.12
C THR A 98 11.62 6.62 -33.10
N VAL A 99 10.90 7.72 -32.88
CA VAL A 99 9.60 8.04 -33.49
C VAL A 99 9.56 7.52 -34.94
N VAL A 100 8.94 6.37 -35.14
CA VAL A 100 8.26 6.04 -36.39
C VAL A 100 6.79 5.88 -36.02
N GLY A 101 6.06 7.00 -36.06
CA GLY A 101 4.62 7.02 -35.78
C GLY A 101 4.21 7.81 -34.54
N GLY A 102 4.54 9.09 -34.48
CA GLY A 102 3.65 10.16 -34.00
C GLY A 102 3.04 10.15 -32.59
N SER A 103 3.25 9.15 -31.74
CA SER A 103 2.74 9.23 -30.36
C SER A 103 3.70 10.04 -29.49
N PRO A 104 3.22 11.11 -28.82
CA PRO A 104 4.02 11.83 -27.85
C PRO A 104 4.47 10.84 -26.77
N CYS A 105 5.77 10.84 -26.46
CA CYS A 105 6.27 10.14 -25.28
C CYS A 105 5.52 10.70 -24.06
N ILE A 106 4.60 9.92 -23.51
CA ILE A 106 3.93 10.25 -22.27
C ILE A 106 5.02 10.28 -21.19
N ASN A 107 5.23 11.45 -20.58
CA ASN A 107 6.09 11.58 -19.40
C ASN A 107 5.44 10.80 -18.26
N TYR A 108 5.81 9.52 -18.12
CA TYR A 108 5.39 8.74 -16.97
C TYR A 108 6.12 9.28 -15.74
N SER A 109 5.38 9.92 -14.84
CA SER A 109 5.86 10.15 -13.47
C SER A 109 5.92 8.80 -12.77
N PHE A 110 7.12 8.35 -12.43
CA PHE A 110 7.37 7.07 -11.77
C PHE A 110 6.89 7.13 -10.31
N THR A 111 5.59 6.90 -10.11
CA THR A 111 5.01 6.68 -8.78
C THR A 111 5.08 5.19 -8.45
N LEU A 112 5.60 4.84 -7.27
CA LEU A 112 5.51 3.48 -6.75
C LEU A 112 4.02 3.18 -6.51
N MET A 113 3.44 2.39 -7.41
CA MET A 113 2.01 2.21 -7.54
C MET A 113 1.62 0.79 -7.12
N GLY A 114 0.61 0.67 -6.26
CA GLY A 114 0.04 -0.63 -5.95
C GLY A 114 -0.65 -1.25 -7.17
N PHE A 115 -0.77 -2.58 -7.22
CA PHE A 115 -1.39 -3.26 -8.36
C PHE A 115 -2.85 -2.80 -8.61
N TYR A 116 -3.64 -2.54 -7.56
CA TYR A 116 -5.01 -2.03 -7.71
C TYR A 116 -5.05 -0.61 -8.27
N GLU A 117 -4.13 0.26 -7.83
CA GLU A 117 -3.99 1.62 -8.36
C GLU A 117 -3.57 1.59 -9.84
N PHE A 118 -2.79 0.58 -10.25
CA PHE A 118 -2.45 0.35 -11.66
C PHE A 118 -3.69 0.01 -12.50
N LEU A 119 -4.56 -0.89 -12.02
CA LEU A 119 -5.79 -1.23 -12.75
C LEU A 119 -6.68 0.00 -12.94
N GLU A 120 -6.84 0.81 -11.90
CA GLU A 120 -7.64 2.03 -11.94
C GLU A 120 -7.09 3.05 -12.92
N LYS A 121 -5.77 3.27 -12.91
CA LYS A 121 -5.14 4.29 -13.73
C LYS A 121 -4.87 3.88 -15.17
N TYR A 122 -4.71 2.58 -15.43
CA TYR A 122 -4.23 2.12 -16.73
C TYR A 122 -5.11 1.06 -17.39
N ILE A 123 -5.93 0.28 -16.68
CA ILE A 123 -6.79 -0.74 -17.32
C ILE A 123 -8.21 -0.21 -17.49
N TYR A 124 -8.83 0.28 -16.42
CA TYR A 124 -10.22 0.71 -16.39
C TYR A 124 -10.38 2.24 -16.32
N ALA A 125 -9.30 2.98 -16.55
CA ALA A 125 -9.38 4.42 -16.73
C ALA A 125 -10.29 4.74 -17.92
N TYR A 126 -11.02 5.84 -17.82
CA TYR A 126 -11.83 6.38 -18.90
C TYR A 126 -11.60 7.88 -19.05
N ASP A 127 -11.83 8.41 -20.24
CA ASP A 127 -11.69 9.83 -20.56
C ASP A 127 -13.04 10.49 -20.86
N GLU A 128 -13.01 11.79 -21.19
CA GLU A 128 -14.21 12.54 -21.56
C GLU A 128 -14.91 11.99 -22.81
N GLU A 129 -14.20 11.30 -23.70
CA GLU A 129 -14.79 10.73 -24.92
C GLU A 129 -15.73 9.58 -24.56
N MET A 130 -15.28 8.68 -23.68
CA MET A 130 -16.11 7.59 -23.15
C MET A 130 -17.30 8.12 -22.34
N VAL A 131 -17.11 9.19 -21.55
CA VAL A 131 -18.21 9.86 -20.83
C VAL A 131 -19.27 10.40 -21.79
N LYS A 132 -18.86 11.12 -22.84
CA LYS A 132 -19.76 11.64 -23.87
C LYS A 132 -20.46 10.51 -24.62
N TYR A 133 -19.75 9.42 -24.93
CA TYR A 133 -20.30 8.24 -25.59
C TYR A 133 -21.47 7.64 -24.79
N VAL A 134 -21.26 7.37 -23.50
CA VAL A 134 -22.31 6.84 -22.61
C VAL A 134 -23.48 7.82 -22.51
N TYR A 135 -23.21 9.11 -22.27
CA TYR A 135 -24.26 10.12 -22.14
C TYR A 135 -25.12 10.25 -23.40
N ASN A 136 -24.53 10.16 -24.59
CA ASN A 136 -25.26 10.21 -25.86
C ASN A 136 -26.18 9.00 -26.09
N ILE A 137 -25.85 7.85 -25.51
CA ILE A 137 -26.63 6.61 -25.62
C ILE A 137 -27.81 6.61 -24.64
N THR A 138 -27.55 7.01 -23.40
CA THR A 138 -28.53 6.91 -22.31
C THR A 138 -29.42 8.14 -22.27
N GLY A 139 -28.87 9.33 -22.48
CA GLY A 139 -29.54 10.61 -22.24
C GLY A 139 -29.61 10.99 -20.75
N GLY A 140 -28.93 10.22 -19.89
CA GLY A 140 -29.09 10.25 -18.44
C GLY A 140 -30.13 9.25 -17.93
N TRP A 141 -30.19 9.09 -16.61
CA TRP A 141 -31.13 8.19 -15.93
C TRP A 141 -32.36 8.94 -15.46
N ASP A 142 -33.55 8.43 -15.77
CA ASP A 142 -34.83 9.03 -15.37
C ASP A 142 -35.24 8.75 -13.90
N GLY A 143 -34.46 7.92 -13.20
CA GLY A 143 -34.67 7.53 -11.80
C GLY A 143 -35.40 6.20 -11.61
N THR A 144 -35.84 5.53 -12.67
CA THR A 144 -36.55 4.24 -12.60
C THR A 144 -35.60 3.05 -12.82
N GLU A 145 -35.88 1.93 -12.16
CA GLU A 145 -35.06 0.70 -12.36
C GLU A 145 -35.19 0.14 -13.79
N GLU A 146 -36.35 0.35 -14.42
CA GLU A 146 -36.59 -0.08 -15.80
C GLU A 146 -35.74 0.70 -16.80
N ASP A 147 -35.59 2.01 -16.61
CA ASP A 147 -34.69 2.83 -17.42
C ASP A 147 -33.24 2.46 -17.16
N PHE A 148 -32.84 2.24 -15.90
CA PHE A 148 -31.49 1.79 -15.56
C PHE A 148 -31.12 0.48 -16.28
N GLN A 149 -32.00 -0.52 -16.23
CA GLN A 149 -31.80 -1.81 -16.91
C GLN A 149 -31.79 -1.69 -18.43
N SER A 150 -32.59 -0.76 -18.97
CA SER A 150 -32.59 -0.47 -20.42
C SER A 150 -31.35 0.30 -20.85
N ASP A 151 -30.84 1.21 -20.03
CA ASP A 151 -29.59 1.93 -20.27
C ASP A 151 -28.39 1.01 -20.33
N LEU A 152 -28.28 0.06 -19.39
CA LEU A 152 -27.23 -0.96 -19.45
C LEU A 152 -27.30 -1.73 -20.77
N TYR A 153 -28.51 -2.11 -21.21
CA TYR A 153 -28.71 -2.79 -22.48
C TYR A 153 -28.31 -1.90 -23.68
N ARG A 154 -28.71 -0.63 -23.69
CA ARG A 154 -28.37 0.34 -24.76
C ARG A 154 -26.86 0.55 -24.87
N ILE A 155 -26.15 0.65 -23.73
CA ILE A 155 -24.69 0.75 -23.69
C ILE A 155 -24.05 -0.50 -24.30
N TYR A 156 -24.49 -1.69 -23.86
CA TYR A 156 -24.04 -2.96 -24.44
C TYR A 156 -24.29 -2.99 -25.95
N GLU A 157 -25.50 -2.68 -26.40
CA GLU A 157 -25.90 -2.80 -27.81
C GLU A 157 -25.08 -1.85 -28.69
N ALA A 158 -24.90 -0.60 -28.25
CA ALA A 158 -24.06 0.37 -28.94
C ALA A 158 -22.61 -0.13 -29.03
N TRP A 159 -22.01 -0.56 -27.91
CA TRP A 159 -20.63 -1.05 -27.90
C TRP A 159 -20.46 -2.30 -28.77
N ARG A 160 -21.42 -3.23 -28.71
CA ARG A 160 -21.46 -4.44 -29.52
C ARG A 160 -21.49 -4.16 -31.02
N ASN A 161 -22.19 -3.10 -31.43
CA ASN A 161 -22.29 -2.69 -32.83
C ASN A 161 -21.04 -1.94 -33.31
N ASP A 162 -20.39 -1.20 -32.41
CA ASP A 162 -19.19 -0.43 -32.71
C ASP A 162 -17.92 -1.30 -32.71
N PHE A 163 -17.90 -2.40 -31.95
CA PHE A 163 -16.71 -3.22 -31.75
C PHE A 163 -16.54 -4.33 -32.80
N SER A 164 -15.32 -4.47 -33.31
CA SER A 164 -14.91 -5.56 -34.23
C SER A 164 -14.02 -6.58 -33.54
N TYR A 165 -14.43 -7.85 -33.54
CA TYR A 165 -13.60 -8.92 -32.97
C TYR A 165 -12.38 -9.22 -33.88
N VAL A 166 -11.17 -8.97 -33.37
CA VAL A 166 -9.89 -9.14 -34.07
C VAL A 166 -8.87 -9.80 -33.14
N SER A 167 -8.23 -10.87 -33.61
CA SER A 167 -7.16 -11.56 -32.89
C SER A 167 -5.90 -11.68 -33.77
N PRO A 168 -4.71 -11.24 -33.29
CA PRO A 168 -4.45 -10.65 -31.97
C PRO A 168 -5.04 -9.24 -31.83
N SER A 169 -5.24 -8.77 -30.60
CA SER A 169 -5.76 -7.42 -30.35
C SER A 169 -4.83 -6.33 -30.90
N PRO A 170 -5.33 -5.35 -31.68
CA PRO A 170 -4.56 -4.21 -32.15
C PRO A 170 -4.40 -3.10 -31.09
N ALA A 171 -5.08 -3.20 -29.95
CA ALA A 171 -5.12 -2.20 -28.88
C ALA A 171 -4.00 -2.41 -27.85
N GLN A 172 -2.78 -2.64 -28.33
CA GLN A 172 -1.61 -2.91 -27.51
C GLN A 172 -0.82 -1.64 -27.23
N GLU A 173 -0.63 -1.32 -25.96
CA GLU A 173 0.34 -0.33 -25.51
C GLU A 173 1.48 -1.01 -24.75
N ASN A 174 2.72 -0.62 -25.03
CA ASN A 174 3.86 -1.13 -24.27
C ASN A 174 4.16 -0.16 -23.14
N LEU A 175 3.85 -0.58 -21.92
CA LEU A 175 4.17 0.16 -20.71
C LEU A 175 5.45 -0.42 -20.09
N THR A 176 6.38 0.48 -19.75
CA THR A 176 7.58 0.14 -19.01
C THR A 176 7.29 0.23 -17.52
N PHE A 177 7.35 -0.92 -16.85
CA PHE A 177 7.16 -1.04 -15.41
C PHE A 177 8.49 -1.27 -14.70
N ILE A 178 8.59 -0.72 -13.50
CA ILE A 178 9.61 -1.08 -12.54
C ILE A 178 8.91 -1.96 -11.50
N MET A 179 9.07 -3.26 -11.63
CA MET A 179 8.55 -4.19 -10.65
C MET A 179 9.53 -4.27 -9.49
N VAL A 180 9.05 -3.97 -8.28
CA VAL A 180 9.81 -4.18 -7.05
C VAL A 180 9.29 -5.45 -6.38
N GLY A 181 10.07 -6.53 -6.43
CA GLY A 181 9.66 -7.82 -5.91
C GLY A 181 9.62 -7.87 -4.38
N THR A 182 10.56 -7.21 -3.71
CA THR A 182 10.67 -7.23 -2.24
C THR A 182 11.24 -5.93 -1.71
N TRP A 183 10.60 -5.35 -0.70
CA TRP A 183 11.15 -4.28 0.12
C TRP A 183 11.10 -4.65 1.60
N TRP A 184 12.04 -4.11 2.37
CA TRP A 184 12.05 -4.23 3.83
C TRP A 184 12.12 -2.87 4.47
N TYR A 185 11.29 -2.67 5.48
CA TYR A 185 11.39 -1.54 6.38
C TYR A 185 12.17 -1.94 7.62
N SER A 186 12.85 -0.97 8.22
CA SER A 186 13.45 -1.09 9.54
C SER A 186 13.10 0.13 10.37
N GLN A 187 13.44 0.07 11.65
CA GLN A 187 13.12 1.11 12.61
C GLN A 187 14.41 1.59 13.26
N THR A 188 14.55 2.90 13.43
CA THR A 188 15.65 3.46 14.21
C THR A 188 15.45 3.22 15.71
N GLU A 189 16.50 3.38 16.50
CA GLU A 189 16.42 3.27 17.97
C GLU A 189 15.46 4.30 18.61
N VAL A 190 15.14 5.39 17.91
CA VAL A 190 14.17 6.41 18.36
C VAL A 190 12.75 6.18 17.83
N GLY A 191 12.55 5.14 17.02
CA GLY A 191 11.24 4.70 16.57
C GLY A 191 10.88 5.09 15.13
N ASP A 192 11.76 5.77 14.39
CA ASP A 192 11.47 6.19 13.02
C ASP A 192 11.54 5.00 12.05
N HIS A 193 10.52 4.83 11.21
CA HIS A 193 10.51 3.81 10.18
C HIS A 193 11.18 4.31 8.90
N PHE A 194 12.04 3.49 8.29
CA PHE A 194 12.68 3.79 7.01
C PHE A 194 12.74 2.57 6.11
N LEU A 195 12.75 2.79 4.80
CA LEU A 195 12.98 1.75 3.80
C LEU A 195 14.45 1.31 3.89
N LYS A 196 14.70 0.12 4.43
CA LYS A 196 16.05 -0.41 4.66
C LYS A 196 16.66 -0.97 3.39
N GLU A 197 15.86 -1.66 2.58
CA GLU A 197 16.37 -2.38 1.43
C GLU A 197 15.26 -2.66 0.40
N VAL A 198 15.66 -2.64 -0.87
CA VAL A 198 14.85 -3.12 -2.00
C VAL A 198 15.65 -4.19 -2.72
N ARG A 199 15.13 -5.42 -2.79
CA ARG A 199 15.72 -6.50 -3.61
C ARG A 199 14.73 -6.95 -4.67
N HIS A 200 15.27 -7.60 -5.70
CA HIS A 200 14.51 -8.18 -6.80
C HIS A 200 13.68 -7.12 -7.54
N TYR A 201 14.34 -6.06 -8.00
CA TYR A 201 13.71 -5.11 -8.90
C TYR A 201 14.06 -5.45 -10.36
N GLY A 202 13.08 -5.28 -11.24
CA GLY A 202 13.23 -5.51 -12.67
C GLY A 202 12.50 -4.44 -13.47
N ILE A 203 13.08 -4.06 -14.60
CA ILE A 203 12.36 -3.28 -15.60
C ILE A 203 11.71 -4.29 -16.54
N THR A 204 10.38 -4.30 -16.59
CA THR A 204 9.63 -5.11 -17.55
C THR A 204 8.89 -4.19 -18.49
N ASN A 205 8.94 -4.49 -19.78
CA ASN A 205 8.01 -3.91 -20.73
C ASN A 205 6.85 -4.89 -20.83
N SER A 206 5.68 -4.49 -20.34
CA SER A 206 4.48 -5.32 -20.45
C SER A 206 3.52 -4.65 -21.41
N THR A 207 2.97 -5.46 -22.31
CA THR A 207 1.87 -5.03 -23.16
C THR A 207 0.62 -4.93 -22.32
N VAL A 208 -0.07 -3.79 -22.43
CA VAL A 208 -1.28 -3.47 -21.70
C VAL A 208 -2.39 -3.18 -22.71
N TRP A 209 -3.55 -3.78 -22.44
CA TRP A 209 -4.79 -3.57 -23.18
C TRP A 209 -5.75 -2.80 -22.27
N SER A 210 -5.69 -1.47 -22.36
CA SER A 210 -6.50 -0.56 -21.56
C SER A 210 -7.85 -0.31 -22.21
N ALA A 211 -8.87 -0.01 -21.41
CA ALA A 211 -10.19 0.35 -21.89
C ALA A 211 -10.14 1.54 -22.85
N GLN A 212 -9.36 2.59 -22.55
CA GLN A 212 -9.26 3.77 -23.42
C GLN A 212 -8.73 3.42 -24.81
N VAL A 213 -7.66 2.62 -24.88
CA VAL A 213 -7.03 2.27 -26.15
C VAL A 213 -7.92 1.32 -26.94
N SER A 214 -8.49 0.32 -26.27
CA SER A 214 -9.44 -0.62 -26.89
C SER A 214 -10.71 0.10 -27.37
N PHE A 215 -11.19 1.11 -26.65
CA PHE A 215 -12.32 1.95 -27.03
C PHE A 215 -12.00 2.79 -28.28
N GLN A 216 -10.85 3.46 -28.33
CA GLN A 216 -10.41 4.25 -29.50
C GLN A 216 -10.22 3.38 -30.73
N ARG A 217 -9.70 2.15 -30.57
CA ARG A 217 -9.50 1.20 -31.66
C ARG A 217 -10.80 0.55 -32.13
N LYS A 218 -11.79 0.42 -31.25
CA LYS A 218 -13.05 -0.31 -31.48
C LYS A 218 -12.83 -1.72 -32.02
N ALA A 219 -11.71 -2.35 -31.66
CA ALA A 219 -11.37 -3.68 -32.14
C ALA A 219 -10.43 -4.42 -31.19
N GLY A 220 -10.61 -5.74 -31.08
CA GLY A 220 -9.77 -6.59 -30.23
C GLY A 220 -10.41 -7.94 -29.92
N THR A 221 -9.97 -8.56 -28.84
CA THR A 221 -10.40 -9.88 -28.38
C THR A 221 -11.48 -9.77 -27.31
N CYS A 222 -11.87 -10.91 -26.71
CA CYS A 222 -12.80 -10.94 -25.58
C CYS A 222 -12.33 -10.09 -24.39
N TRP A 223 -11.02 -10.01 -24.14
CA TRP A 223 -10.45 -9.12 -23.12
C TRP A 223 -10.79 -7.66 -23.39
N ASP A 224 -10.51 -7.17 -24.60
CA ASP A 224 -10.75 -5.79 -25.00
C ASP A 224 -12.23 -5.44 -24.93
N TYR A 225 -13.08 -6.32 -25.46
CA TYR A 225 -14.52 -6.13 -25.47
C TYR A 225 -15.10 -5.99 -24.06
N ALA A 226 -14.80 -6.95 -23.18
CA ALA A 226 -15.32 -6.97 -21.82
C ALA A 226 -14.73 -5.84 -20.95
N THR A 227 -13.44 -5.53 -21.11
CA THR A 227 -12.77 -4.45 -20.36
C THR A 227 -13.36 -3.08 -20.69
N VAL A 228 -13.61 -2.79 -21.97
CA VAL A 228 -14.29 -1.55 -22.36
C VAL A 228 -15.72 -1.53 -21.85
N LEU A 229 -16.47 -2.62 -21.99
CA LEU A 229 -17.87 -2.66 -21.56
C LEU A 229 -18.02 -2.45 -20.05
N VAL A 230 -17.17 -3.09 -19.23
CA VAL A 230 -17.06 -2.84 -17.79
C VAL A 230 -16.81 -1.36 -17.50
N THR A 231 -15.88 -0.76 -18.24
CA THR A 231 -15.52 0.65 -18.08
C THR A 231 -16.67 1.59 -18.46
N LEU A 232 -17.40 1.29 -19.54
CA LEU A 232 -18.59 2.06 -19.93
C LEU A 232 -19.71 1.97 -18.89
N TYR A 233 -19.86 0.83 -18.21
CA TYR A 233 -20.76 0.73 -17.06
C TYR A 233 -20.29 1.55 -15.87
N TYR A 234 -18.99 1.56 -15.56
CA TYR A 234 -18.47 2.46 -14.52
C TYR A 234 -18.73 3.92 -14.84
N VAL A 235 -18.51 4.35 -16.08
CA VAL A 235 -18.86 5.69 -16.54
C VAL A 235 -20.34 5.99 -16.30
N TYR A 236 -21.22 5.07 -16.69
CA TYR A 236 -22.66 5.25 -16.47
C TYR A 236 -23.01 5.36 -14.99
N TYR A 237 -22.45 4.49 -14.14
CA TYR A 237 -22.62 4.51 -12.69
C TYR A 237 -22.19 5.84 -12.08
N ASP A 238 -21.03 6.37 -12.50
CA ASP A 238 -20.50 7.65 -12.04
C ASP A 238 -21.38 8.83 -12.53
N ILE A 239 -21.97 8.77 -13.74
CA ILE A 239 -22.93 9.76 -14.25
C ILE A 239 -24.21 9.79 -13.41
N VAL A 240 -24.76 8.63 -13.07
CA VAL A 240 -26.08 8.50 -12.42
C VAL A 240 -26.00 8.44 -10.90
N GLY A 241 -24.80 8.42 -10.33
CA GLY A 241 -24.57 8.33 -8.88
C GLY A 241 -24.97 6.98 -8.28
N ARG A 242 -24.89 5.90 -9.05
CA ARG A 242 -25.11 4.52 -8.57
C ARG A 242 -23.78 3.76 -8.49
N ASN A 243 -23.78 2.61 -7.84
CA ASN A 243 -22.64 1.71 -7.85
C ASN A 243 -23.14 0.26 -7.75
N LEU A 244 -22.85 -0.55 -8.76
CA LEU A 244 -23.09 -1.99 -8.75
C LEU A 244 -21.76 -2.71 -8.93
N PRO A 245 -21.44 -3.75 -8.12
CA PRO A 245 -20.25 -4.54 -8.34
C PRO A 245 -20.29 -5.13 -9.76
N THR A 246 -19.39 -4.65 -10.61
CA THR A 246 -19.32 -4.99 -12.02
C THR A 246 -17.89 -5.32 -12.36
N GLY A 247 -17.66 -6.34 -13.17
CA GLY A 247 -16.30 -6.77 -13.44
C GLY A 247 -16.14 -7.63 -14.67
N TYR A 248 -14.89 -7.78 -15.08
CA TYR A 248 -14.46 -8.79 -16.03
C TYR A 248 -14.47 -10.15 -15.33
N LEU A 249 -15.08 -11.13 -15.96
CA LEU A 249 -15.19 -12.51 -15.52
C LEU A 249 -14.45 -13.40 -16.51
N SER A 250 -13.38 -14.04 -16.03
CA SER A 250 -12.64 -15.07 -16.75
C SER A 250 -13.38 -16.38 -16.61
N ILE A 251 -13.64 -17.04 -17.74
CA ILE A 251 -14.27 -18.35 -17.79
C ILE A 251 -13.41 -19.36 -18.53
N GLY A 252 -13.57 -20.63 -18.19
CA GLY A 252 -12.97 -21.77 -18.87
C GLY A 252 -14.05 -22.69 -19.45
N PHE A 253 -13.79 -23.22 -20.65
CA PHE A 253 -14.68 -24.18 -21.30
C PHE A 253 -14.23 -25.60 -20.94
N MET A 254 -15.00 -26.30 -20.10
CA MET A 254 -14.58 -27.60 -19.57
C MET A 254 -14.54 -28.70 -20.64
N ASP A 255 -15.49 -28.68 -21.59
CA ASP A 255 -15.61 -29.77 -22.58
C ASP A 255 -14.74 -29.58 -23.81
N LYS A 256 -14.46 -28.33 -24.17
CA LYS A 256 -13.75 -27.96 -25.42
C LYS A 256 -12.34 -27.41 -25.16
N GLY A 257 -12.03 -27.05 -23.91
CA GLY A 257 -10.82 -26.34 -23.55
C GLY A 257 -10.83 -24.88 -24.02
N GLY A 258 -9.92 -24.10 -23.45
CA GLY A 258 -9.78 -22.66 -23.73
C GLY A 258 -10.42 -21.79 -22.66
N HIS A 259 -10.05 -20.50 -22.70
CA HIS A 259 -10.56 -19.48 -21.79
C HIS A 259 -11.18 -18.34 -22.57
N HIS A 260 -12.13 -17.67 -21.93
CA HIS A 260 -12.85 -16.55 -22.49
C HIS A 260 -13.13 -15.48 -21.43
N GLY A 261 -13.41 -14.26 -21.88
CA GLY A 261 -13.68 -13.12 -21.04
C GLY A 261 -15.08 -12.58 -21.28
N CYS A 262 -15.83 -12.38 -20.20
CA CYS A 262 -17.17 -11.80 -20.24
C CYS A 262 -17.35 -10.77 -19.10
N VAL A 263 -18.52 -10.15 -19.02
CA VAL A 263 -18.87 -9.17 -17.99
C VAL A 263 -19.90 -9.77 -17.05
N ILE A 264 -19.72 -9.53 -15.75
CA ILE A 264 -20.70 -9.84 -14.72
C ILE A 264 -21.07 -8.59 -13.95
N ILE A 265 -22.36 -8.41 -13.69
CA ILE A 265 -22.92 -7.36 -12.85
C ILE A 265 -23.65 -8.05 -11.69
N LYS A 266 -23.31 -7.67 -10.47
CA LYS A 266 -23.92 -8.17 -9.24
C LYS A 266 -24.95 -7.17 -8.73
N GLU A 267 -26.14 -7.67 -8.39
CA GLU A 267 -27.17 -6.89 -7.71
C GLU A 267 -27.12 -7.16 -6.19
N HIS A 268 -28.12 -7.83 -5.61
CA HIS A 268 -28.19 -8.24 -4.21
C HIS A 268 -28.29 -9.77 -4.10
N GLY A 269 -27.99 -10.36 -2.94
CA GLY A 269 -28.12 -11.81 -2.74
C GLY A 269 -27.19 -12.61 -3.67
N ASP A 270 -27.75 -13.56 -4.41
CA ASP A 270 -27.09 -14.38 -5.44
C ASP A 270 -27.43 -13.92 -6.88
N ARG A 271 -28.10 -12.76 -7.03
CA ARG A 271 -28.61 -12.30 -8.32
C ARG A 271 -27.54 -11.60 -9.14
N VAL A 272 -27.34 -12.08 -10.37
CA VAL A 272 -26.34 -11.56 -11.30
C VAL A 272 -26.91 -11.37 -12.70
N ALA A 273 -26.28 -10.48 -13.45
CA ALA A 273 -26.40 -10.41 -14.89
C ALA A 273 -25.06 -10.81 -15.54
N ILE A 274 -25.12 -11.64 -16.58
CA ILE A 274 -23.95 -12.06 -17.36
C ILE A 274 -24.09 -11.54 -18.78
N ILE A 275 -23.04 -10.88 -19.26
CA ILE A 275 -22.98 -10.31 -20.61
C ILE A 275 -21.71 -10.84 -21.25
N ASP A 276 -21.90 -11.65 -22.29
CA ASP A 276 -20.81 -12.13 -23.14
C ASP A 276 -20.81 -11.28 -24.42
N TRP A 277 -20.49 -11.87 -25.57
CA TRP A 277 -20.75 -11.25 -26.86
C TRP A 277 -22.23 -10.91 -27.06
N ASP A 278 -23.12 -11.70 -26.44
CA ASP A 278 -24.55 -11.41 -26.27
C ASP A 278 -24.90 -11.27 -24.78
N VAL A 279 -25.93 -10.49 -24.44
CA VAL A 279 -26.48 -10.46 -23.07
C VAL A 279 -27.17 -11.79 -22.78
N ILE A 280 -26.59 -12.56 -21.87
CA ILE A 280 -27.08 -13.90 -21.49
C ILE A 280 -28.35 -13.77 -20.64
N THR A 281 -28.36 -12.82 -19.71
CA THR A 281 -29.47 -12.54 -18.81
C THR A 281 -30.27 -11.31 -19.29
N ARG A 282 -31.18 -11.51 -20.25
CA ARG A 282 -31.99 -10.43 -20.84
C ARG A 282 -33.48 -10.74 -20.90
N GLU A 283 -34.29 -9.69 -20.85
CA GLU A 283 -35.71 -9.70 -21.20
C GLU A 283 -36.00 -8.56 -22.17
N GLY A 284 -36.29 -8.88 -23.43
CA GLY A 284 -36.40 -7.89 -24.50
C GLY A 284 -35.11 -7.07 -24.64
N ASN A 285 -35.23 -5.75 -24.47
CA ASN A 285 -34.14 -4.77 -24.53
C ASN A 285 -33.72 -4.28 -23.13
N LYS A 286 -33.78 -5.17 -22.14
CA LYS A 286 -33.39 -4.90 -20.75
C LYS A 286 -32.43 -5.98 -20.27
N ILE A 287 -31.41 -5.57 -19.53
CA ILE A 287 -30.59 -6.49 -18.74
C ILE A 287 -31.36 -6.85 -17.48
N ILE A 288 -31.51 -8.14 -17.20
CA ILE A 288 -32.17 -8.63 -15.99
C ILE A 288 -31.16 -9.36 -15.11
N PHE A 289 -31.43 -9.36 -13.80
CA PHE A 289 -30.64 -10.09 -12.81
C PHE A 289 -31.37 -11.38 -12.44
N LEU A 290 -30.69 -12.52 -12.51
CA LEU A 290 -31.23 -13.84 -12.19
C LEU A 290 -30.41 -14.50 -11.08
N PRO A 291 -30.98 -15.44 -10.31
CA PRO A 291 -30.20 -16.30 -9.42
C PRO A 291 -29.01 -16.91 -10.18
N PHE A 292 -27.84 -16.97 -9.54
CA PHE A 292 -26.60 -17.36 -10.21
C PHE A 292 -26.70 -18.71 -10.94
N GLU A 293 -27.34 -19.71 -10.34
CA GLU A 293 -27.51 -21.03 -10.95
C GLU A 293 -28.33 -20.98 -12.26
N GLU A 294 -29.33 -20.11 -12.33
CA GLU A 294 -30.13 -19.90 -13.54
C GLU A 294 -29.31 -19.15 -14.60
N ALA A 295 -28.60 -18.08 -14.21
CA ALA A 295 -27.72 -17.33 -15.11
C ALA A 295 -26.59 -18.22 -15.68
N LYS A 296 -25.99 -19.07 -14.84
CA LYS A 296 -24.97 -20.05 -15.21
C LYS A 296 -25.51 -21.03 -16.24
N LYS A 297 -26.70 -21.59 -16.02
CA LYS A 297 -27.30 -22.53 -16.96
C LYS A 297 -27.51 -21.89 -18.34
N LEU A 298 -28.01 -20.66 -18.39
CA LEU A 298 -28.16 -19.92 -19.65
C LEU A 298 -26.80 -19.68 -20.33
N HIS A 299 -25.75 -19.41 -19.56
CA HIS A 299 -24.40 -19.18 -20.10
C HIS A 299 -23.79 -20.48 -20.68
N GLU A 300 -24.00 -21.61 -20.01
CA GLU A 300 -23.57 -22.93 -20.48
C GLU A 300 -24.33 -23.36 -21.75
N GLU A 301 -25.63 -23.05 -21.83
CA GLU A 301 -26.45 -23.26 -23.03
C GLU A 301 -25.92 -22.41 -24.21
N TYR A 302 -25.60 -21.14 -23.95
CA TYR A 302 -25.05 -20.21 -24.96
C TYR A 302 -23.77 -20.75 -25.61
N TRP A 303 -22.83 -21.25 -24.80
CA TRP A 303 -21.56 -21.80 -25.29
C TRP A 303 -21.64 -23.27 -25.72
N SER A 304 -22.75 -23.94 -25.41
CA SER A 304 -22.92 -25.39 -25.53
C SER A 304 -21.72 -26.13 -24.90
N SER A 305 -21.38 -25.74 -23.67
CA SER A 305 -20.31 -26.33 -22.86
C SER A 305 -20.52 -26.02 -21.38
N ALA A 306 -20.08 -26.90 -20.50
CA ALA A 306 -19.94 -26.61 -19.08
C ALA A 306 -18.88 -25.52 -18.87
N ILE A 307 -19.18 -24.57 -17.98
CA ILE A 307 -18.36 -23.38 -17.73
C ILE A 307 -17.73 -23.44 -16.34
N SER A 308 -16.43 -23.18 -16.29
CA SER A 308 -15.73 -22.81 -15.05
C SER A 308 -15.62 -21.31 -14.93
N TYR A 309 -15.85 -20.78 -13.73
CA TYR A 309 -15.64 -19.37 -13.41
C TYR A 309 -14.29 -19.20 -12.72
N ASP A 310 -13.25 -18.93 -13.49
CA ASP A 310 -11.85 -19.07 -13.07
C ASP A 310 -11.33 -17.85 -12.30
N GLY A 311 -11.85 -16.67 -12.59
CA GLY A 311 -11.39 -15.45 -11.94
C GLY A 311 -12.19 -14.21 -12.28
N ILE A 312 -12.06 -13.19 -11.45
CA ILE A 312 -12.81 -11.94 -11.57
C ILE A 312 -11.90 -10.73 -11.33
N PHE A 313 -12.19 -9.64 -12.04
CA PHE A 313 -11.57 -8.32 -11.89
C PHE A 313 -12.71 -7.30 -11.80
N MET A 314 -13.01 -6.80 -10.59
CA MET A 314 -14.27 -6.10 -10.31
C MET A 314 -14.03 -4.84 -9.46
N ARG A 315 -14.70 -3.73 -9.78
CA ARG A 315 -14.80 -2.56 -8.89
C ARG A 315 -15.90 -2.80 -7.88
N THR A 316 -15.64 -2.49 -6.61
CA THR A 316 -16.64 -2.61 -5.54
C THR A 316 -16.80 -1.26 -4.83
N ALA A 317 -17.82 -1.14 -3.99
CA ALA A 317 -18.03 0.06 -3.19
C ALA A 317 -16.96 0.27 -2.11
N THR A 318 -16.34 -0.81 -1.63
CA THR A 318 -15.40 -0.82 -0.49
C THR A 318 -13.95 -1.00 -0.92
N SER A 319 -13.70 -1.52 -2.11
CA SER A 319 -12.37 -1.65 -2.72
C SER A 319 -12.42 -1.13 -4.16
N PRO A 320 -11.50 -0.23 -4.56
CA PRO A 320 -11.50 0.32 -5.91
C PRO A 320 -11.39 -0.79 -6.96
N TYR A 321 -10.65 -1.86 -6.69
CA TYR A 321 -10.66 -3.08 -7.49
C TYR A 321 -10.41 -4.32 -6.61
N LEU A 322 -11.06 -5.42 -6.96
CA LEU A 322 -10.88 -6.75 -6.40
C LEU A 322 -10.46 -7.69 -7.53
N ILE A 323 -9.41 -8.49 -7.27
CA ILE A 323 -9.02 -9.60 -8.15
C ILE A 323 -9.02 -10.87 -7.33
N LYS A 324 -9.71 -11.88 -7.83
CA LYS A 324 -9.77 -13.19 -7.20
C LYS A 324 -9.81 -14.27 -8.27
N ASN A 325 -9.04 -15.32 -8.05
CA ASN A 325 -9.12 -16.56 -8.83
C ASN A 325 -9.82 -17.62 -7.99
N PHE A 326 -10.49 -18.55 -8.65
CA PHE A 326 -11.30 -19.58 -8.02
C PHE A 326 -10.85 -20.95 -8.51
N SER A 327 -10.82 -21.91 -7.59
CA SER A 327 -10.46 -23.29 -7.88
C SER A 327 -11.71 -24.12 -8.27
N SER A 328 -12.92 -23.60 -8.03
CA SER A 328 -14.17 -24.25 -8.37
C SER A 328 -15.34 -23.26 -8.49
N ASN A 329 -16.41 -23.67 -9.17
CA ASN A 329 -17.66 -22.91 -9.25
C ASN A 329 -18.34 -22.73 -7.87
N GLU A 330 -18.17 -23.70 -6.97
CA GLU A 330 -18.67 -23.60 -5.59
C GLU A 330 -17.92 -22.51 -4.81
N GLU A 331 -16.59 -22.42 -4.99
CA GLU A 331 -15.79 -21.35 -4.40
C GLU A 331 -16.22 -19.97 -4.94
N PHE A 332 -16.43 -19.88 -6.26
CA PHE A 332 -16.95 -18.67 -6.90
C PHE A 332 -18.31 -18.25 -6.33
N TYR A 333 -19.27 -19.17 -6.29
CA TYR A 333 -20.63 -18.91 -5.79
C TYR A 333 -20.64 -18.50 -4.32
N ASN A 334 -19.91 -19.20 -3.46
CA ASN A 334 -19.80 -18.86 -2.04
C ASN A 334 -19.20 -17.47 -1.86
N TRP A 335 -18.16 -17.13 -2.64
CA TRP A 335 -17.58 -15.80 -2.61
C TRP A 335 -18.56 -14.72 -3.11
N LEU A 336 -19.26 -14.97 -4.22
CA LEU A 336 -20.23 -14.04 -4.81
C LEU A 336 -21.33 -13.63 -3.82
N ILE A 337 -21.77 -14.57 -2.98
CA ILE A 337 -22.79 -14.34 -1.95
C ILE A 337 -22.20 -13.67 -0.70
N GLN A 338 -20.97 -14.00 -0.31
CA GLN A 338 -20.40 -13.50 0.94
C GLN A 338 -19.84 -12.08 0.85
N GLU A 339 -19.32 -11.68 -0.30
CA GLU A 339 -18.58 -10.41 -0.44
C GLU A 339 -19.50 -9.18 -0.56
N PHE A 340 -20.76 -9.38 -0.99
CA PHE A 340 -21.67 -8.29 -1.37
C PHE A 340 -23.04 -8.34 -0.70
N ASN A 341 -23.14 -9.09 0.41
CA ASN A 341 -24.27 -9.08 1.35
C ASN A 341 -23.77 -8.60 2.71
#